data_AF-A0A8C0EWB1-F1
#
_entry.id   AF-A0A8C0EWB1-F1
#
_cell.length_a   1.000
_cell.length_b   1.000
_cell.length_c   1.000
_cell.angle_alpha   90.00
_cell.angle_beta   90.00
_cell.angle_gamma   90.00
#
_symmetry.space_group_name_H-M   'P 1'
#
loop_
_entity.id
_entity.type
_entity.pdbx_description
1 polymer ?
#
loop_
_entity_poly.entity_id
_entity_poly.type
_entity_poly.pdbx_seq_one_letter_code
_entity_poly.pdbx_strand_id
1 'polypeptide(L)'
;ECKILLYLLWNCTLWLFSLSLGSCPSPPRVRFAKISQEDETQSFYPVGITVRYICRPGYENTTDQLPTSTCLDNLTWSAVPELCQSECLHLVSFSPASSHSCIRSAVL
;
A
#
# COMPACT_ATOMS: atom_id res chain seq x y z
N GLU A 1 -15.90 -40.11 21.02
CA GLU A 1 -16.44 -38.76 21.33
C GLU A 1 -15.47 -37.75 21.99
N CYS A 2 -14.35 -38.10 22.63
CA CYS A 2 -13.43 -37.08 23.23
C CYS A 2 -12.37 -36.51 22.26
N LYS A 3 -12.13 -37.19 21.12
CA LYS A 3 -11.10 -36.82 20.13
C LYS A 3 -11.48 -35.58 19.30
N ILE A 4 -12.78 -35.34 19.08
CA ILE A 4 -13.30 -34.17 18.34
C ILE A 4 -13.10 -32.88 19.15
N LEU A 5 -13.35 -32.91 20.45
CA LEU A 5 -13.09 -31.78 21.35
C LEU A 5 -11.61 -31.41 21.37
N LEU A 6 -10.70 -32.38 21.44
CA LEU A 6 -9.26 -32.13 21.36
C LEU A 6 -8.84 -31.56 19.99
N TYR A 7 -9.47 -32.00 18.89
CA TYR A 7 -9.20 -31.47 17.54
C TYR A 7 -9.71 -30.05 17.35
N LEU A 8 -10.89 -29.71 17.92
CA LEU A 8 -11.43 -28.36 17.93
C LEU A 8 -10.61 -27.43 18.83
N LEU A 9 -10.12 -27.91 19.97
CA LEU A 9 -9.20 -27.14 20.83
C LEU A 9 -7.84 -26.95 20.17
N TRP A 10 -7.32 -27.94 19.45
CA TRP A 10 -6.11 -27.84 18.65
C TRP A 10 -6.28 -26.88 17.45
N ASN A 11 -7.45 -26.90 16.79
CA ASN A 11 -7.78 -25.95 15.73
C ASN A 11 -7.99 -24.53 16.28
N CYS A 12 -8.63 -24.37 17.43
CA CYS A 12 -8.76 -23.08 18.10
C CYS A 12 -7.40 -22.53 18.52
N THR A 13 -6.50 -23.36 19.05
CA THR A 13 -5.13 -22.91 19.38
C THR A 13 -4.33 -22.55 18.12
N LEU A 14 -4.48 -23.27 17.01
CA LEU A 14 -3.89 -22.90 15.72
C LEU A 14 -4.51 -21.64 15.10
N TRP A 15 -5.83 -21.44 15.20
CA TRP A 15 -6.52 -20.22 14.74
C TRP A 15 -6.21 -19.02 15.63
N LEU A 16 -6.02 -19.22 16.94
CA LEU A 16 -5.57 -18.20 17.88
C LEU A 16 -4.09 -17.82 17.64
N PHE A 17 -3.27 -18.75 17.14
CA PHE A 17 -1.88 -18.48 16.77
C PHE A 17 -1.75 -17.57 15.53
N SER A 18 -2.75 -17.60 14.63
CA SER A 18 -2.80 -16.72 13.45
C SER A 18 -3.12 -15.27 13.78
N LEU A 19 -3.62 -14.99 14.99
CA LEU A 19 -3.87 -13.64 15.45
C LEU A 19 -2.59 -13.09 16.10
N SER A 20 -1.56 -12.85 15.29
CA SER A 20 -0.42 -12.06 15.72
C SER A 20 -0.93 -10.70 16.19
N LEU A 21 -0.89 -10.46 17.50
CA LEU A 21 -1.34 -9.23 18.17
C LEU A 21 -0.37 -8.05 17.92
N GLY A 22 0.27 -8.04 16.74
CA GLY A 22 1.19 -7.03 16.31
C GLY A 22 0.53 -6.10 15.29
N SER A 23 0.83 -4.81 15.41
CA SER A 23 0.48 -3.81 14.40
C SER A 23 1.74 -3.34 13.71
N CYS A 24 1.67 -3.13 12.40
CA CYS A 24 2.67 -2.34 11.72
C CYS A 24 2.60 -0.87 12.20
N PRO A 25 3.73 -0.13 12.11
CA PRO A 25 3.72 1.31 12.25
C PRO A 25 2.93 1.96 11.09
N SER A 26 2.79 3.28 11.11
CA SER A 26 2.16 4.00 9.99
C SER A 26 2.79 3.62 8.63
N PRO A 27 1.98 3.49 7.56
CA PRO A 27 2.49 3.06 6.27
C PRO A 27 3.57 4.00 5.72
N PRO A 28 4.54 3.45 4.96
CA PRO A 28 5.65 4.23 4.43
C PRO A 28 5.17 5.29 3.44
N ARG A 29 5.64 6.53 3.60
CA ARG A 29 5.35 7.61 2.66
C ARG A 29 6.26 7.51 1.45
N VAL A 30 5.67 7.35 0.27
CA VAL A 30 6.39 7.37 -1.01
C VAL A 30 6.21 8.71 -1.74
N ARG A 31 7.11 9.01 -2.67
CA ARG A 31 7.11 10.29 -3.42
C ARG A 31 6.06 10.31 -4.54
N PHE A 32 5.84 9.17 -5.20
CA PHE A 32 4.96 9.06 -6.36
C PHE A 32 3.48 8.90 -6.00
N ALA A 33 3.18 8.46 -4.78
CA ALA A 33 1.81 8.23 -4.31
C ALA A 33 1.59 8.65 -2.85
N LYS A 34 0.34 8.81 -2.47
CA LYS A 34 -0.14 9.02 -1.10
C LYS A 34 -1.01 7.84 -0.68
N ILE A 35 -1.13 7.57 0.62
CA ILE A 35 -2.05 6.54 1.12
C ILE A 35 -3.49 6.97 0.78
N SER A 36 -4.38 6.01 0.56
CA SER A 36 -5.80 6.29 0.36
C SER A 36 -6.41 6.95 1.59
N GLN A 37 -7.42 7.81 1.41
CA GLN A 37 -8.03 8.50 2.56
C GLN A 37 -8.66 7.51 3.55
N GLU A 38 -9.25 6.43 3.03
CA GLU A 38 -9.84 5.35 3.84
C GLU A 38 -8.78 4.72 4.74
N ASP A 39 -7.64 4.32 4.15
CA ASP A 39 -6.58 3.63 4.89
C ASP A 39 -5.79 4.59 5.80
N GLU A 40 -5.67 5.88 5.44
CA GLU A 40 -4.99 6.90 6.25
C GLU A 40 -5.73 7.21 7.55
N THR A 41 -7.05 7.07 7.58
CA THR A 41 -7.85 7.28 8.81
C THR A 41 -7.70 6.15 9.83
N GLN A 42 -7.08 5.03 9.43
CA GLN A 42 -6.92 3.87 10.28
C GLN A 42 -5.81 4.10 11.32
N SER A 43 -6.15 3.87 12.59
CA SER A 43 -5.23 4.02 13.73
C SER A 43 -4.41 2.77 14.05
N PHE A 44 -4.82 1.62 13.52
CA PHE A 44 -4.24 0.31 13.83
C PHE A 44 -4.12 -0.56 12.59
N TYR A 45 -2.94 -1.07 12.27
CA TYR A 45 -2.66 -1.82 11.04
C TYR A 45 -2.27 -3.26 11.39
N PRO A 46 -3.24 -4.19 11.47
CA PRO A 46 -2.93 -5.58 11.82
C PRO A 46 -2.07 -6.24 10.74
N VAL A 47 -1.28 -7.24 11.14
CA VAL A 47 -0.59 -8.12 10.19
C VAL A 47 -1.59 -8.70 9.17
N GLY A 48 -1.20 -8.69 7.89
CA GLY A 48 -2.03 -9.10 6.76
C GLY A 48 -2.90 -7.99 6.17
N ILE A 49 -3.02 -6.82 6.81
CA ILE A 49 -3.75 -5.69 6.23
C ILE A 49 -3.02 -5.18 4.99
N THR A 50 -3.77 -4.80 3.96
CA THR A 50 -3.24 -4.20 2.74
C THR A 50 -3.80 -2.80 2.58
N VAL A 51 -2.91 -1.81 2.50
CA VAL A 51 -3.27 -0.41 2.28
C VAL A 51 -3.05 -0.03 0.82
N ARG A 52 -3.94 0.82 0.31
CA ARG A 52 -3.92 1.30 -1.08
C ARG A 52 -3.24 2.67 -1.14
N TYR A 53 -2.51 2.90 -2.23
CA TYR A 53 -1.88 4.17 -2.54
C TYR A 53 -2.52 4.79 -3.78
N ILE A 54 -2.75 6.09 -3.74
CA ILE A 54 -3.29 6.92 -4.81
C ILE A 54 -2.16 7.77 -5.37
N CYS A 55 -1.97 7.77 -6.69
CA CYS A 55 -0.95 8.58 -7.34
C CYS A 55 -1.10 10.07 -6.98
N ARG A 56 0.03 10.75 -6.77
CA ARG A 56 0.02 12.19 -6.55
C ARG A 56 -0.28 12.93 -7.86
N PRO A 57 -0.83 14.16 -7.81
CA PRO A 57 -0.96 14.99 -9.00
C PRO A 57 0.37 15.10 -9.75
N GLY A 58 0.37 14.92 -11.08
CA GLY A 58 1.58 14.83 -11.90
C GLY A 58 2.14 13.41 -12.07
N TYR A 59 1.48 12.40 -11.50
CA TYR A 59 1.77 10.99 -11.73
C TYR A 59 0.51 10.26 -12.21
N GLU A 60 0.66 9.46 -13.26
CA GLU A 60 -0.39 8.61 -13.81
C GLU A 60 -0.12 7.15 -13.45
N ASN A 61 -1.18 6.39 -13.23
CA ASN A 61 -1.06 4.95 -12.98
C ASN A 61 -0.76 4.23 -14.30
N THR A 62 0.31 3.45 -14.32
CA THR A 62 0.76 2.71 -15.51
C THR A 62 -0.11 1.47 -15.77
N THR A 63 -0.86 1.03 -14.77
CA THR A 63 -1.68 -0.19 -14.80
C THR A 63 -3.08 0.12 -14.28
N ASP A 64 -4.06 -0.74 -14.57
CA ASP A 64 -5.41 -0.65 -14.01
C ASP A 64 -5.46 -0.88 -12.48
N GLN A 65 -4.33 -1.25 -11.87
CA GLN A 65 -4.21 -1.60 -10.45
C GLN A 65 -3.46 -0.50 -9.70
N LEU A 66 -3.98 -0.08 -8.54
CA LEU A 66 -3.31 0.87 -7.67
C LEU A 66 -2.14 0.22 -6.93
N PRO A 67 -1.07 0.99 -6.63
CA PRO A 67 -0.01 0.49 -5.78
C PRO A 67 -0.52 0.17 -4.38
N THR A 68 -0.12 -0.98 -3.85
CA THR A 68 -0.54 -1.45 -2.52
C THR A 68 0.67 -1.85 -1.68
N SER A 69 0.50 -1.84 -0.37
CA SER A 69 1.49 -2.36 0.57
C SER A 69 0.80 -3.14 1.67
N THR A 70 1.42 -4.23 2.09
CA THR A 70 0.86 -5.18 3.05
C THR A 70 1.71 -5.21 4.31
N CYS A 71 1.07 -5.20 5.47
CA CYS A 71 1.73 -5.40 6.75
C CYS A 71 2.11 -6.87 6.89
N LEU A 72 3.41 -7.15 6.97
CA LEU A 72 3.97 -8.50 7.07
C LEU A 72 4.05 -8.97 8.53
N ASP A 73 4.22 -10.27 8.75
CA ASP A 73 4.33 -10.88 10.09
C ASP A 73 5.52 -10.36 10.91
N ASN A 74 6.52 -9.78 10.24
CA ASN A 74 7.68 -9.13 10.88
C ASN A 74 7.40 -7.68 11.31
N LEU A 75 6.13 -7.22 11.26
CA LEU A 75 5.70 -5.86 11.59
C LEU A 75 6.30 -4.78 10.69
N THR A 76 6.65 -5.15 9.46
CA THR A 76 7.13 -4.22 8.43
C THR A 76 6.20 -4.22 7.23
N TRP A 77 6.25 -3.14 6.46
CA TRP A 77 5.48 -2.99 5.24
C TRP A 77 6.21 -3.61 4.05
N SER A 78 5.46 -4.30 3.20
CA SER A 78 5.99 -4.77 1.90
C SER A 78 6.33 -3.59 0.98
N ALA A 79 7.24 -3.82 0.04
CA ALA A 79 7.66 -2.81 -0.91
C ALA A 79 6.47 -2.28 -1.73
N VAL A 80 6.32 -0.96 -1.80
CA VAL A 80 5.29 -0.32 -2.61
C VAL A 80 5.72 -0.39 -4.08
N PRO A 81 4.95 -1.03 -4.97
CA PRO A 81 5.32 -1.10 -6.38
C PRO A 81 5.23 0.29 -7.03
N GLU A 82 6.19 0.62 -7.90
CA GLU A 82 6.25 1.91 -8.60
C GLU A 82 5.30 1.92 -9.81
N LEU A 83 3.99 1.83 -9.54
CA LEU A 83 2.97 1.83 -10.60
C LEU A 83 2.60 3.25 -11.06
N CYS A 84 2.89 4.27 -10.26
CA CYS A 84 2.65 5.67 -10.60
C CYS A 84 3.88 6.26 -11.30
N GLN A 85 3.77 6.61 -12.58
CA GLN A 85 4.83 7.24 -13.38
C GLN A 85 4.57 8.74 -13.55
N SER A 86 5.63 9.54 -13.50
CA SER A 86 5.49 10.99 -13.66
C SER A 86 5.05 11.33 -15.08
N GLU A 87 3.99 12.14 -15.20
CA GLU A 87 3.48 12.64 -16.49
C GLU A 87 4.54 13.43 -17.27
N CYS A 88 5.57 13.95 -16.60
CA CYS A 88 6.69 14.68 -17.24
C CYS A 88 7.53 13.81 -18.19
N LEU A 89 7.50 12.48 -18.03
CA LEU A 89 8.15 11.54 -18.95
C LEU A 89 7.27 11.21 -20.17
N HIS A 90 5.96 11.50 -20.10
CA HIS A 90 4.99 11.27 -21.17
C HIS A 90 4.71 12.54 -22.01
N LEU A 91 5.56 13.57 -21.93
CA LEU A 91 5.46 14.77 -22.75
C LEU A 91 6.35 14.75 -24.00
N VAL A 92 6.81 13.58 -24.44
CA VAL A 92 7.54 13.45 -25.72
C VAL A 92 6.62 13.10 -26.90
N SER A 93 5.32 12.87 -26.67
CA SER A 93 4.39 12.53 -27.75
C SER A 93 2.96 13.04 -27.51
N PHE A 94 2.67 14.20 -28.13
CA PHE A 94 1.36 14.63 -28.62
C PHE A 94 0.22 14.91 -27.61
N SER A 95 0.12 16.14 -27.06
CA SER A 95 -1.09 17.01 -27.15
C SER A 95 -0.98 18.33 -26.33
N PRO A 96 -1.70 19.42 -26.70
CA PRO A 96 -1.49 20.78 -26.21
C PRO A 96 -2.33 21.20 -24.98
N ALA A 97 -2.87 20.27 -24.18
CA ALA A 97 -3.87 20.59 -23.16
C ALA A 97 -3.67 19.84 -21.83
N SER A 98 -2.65 20.22 -21.06
CA SER A 98 -2.58 19.95 -19.61
C SER A 98 -1.69 21.00 -18.94
N SER A 99 -2.34 21.95 -18.27
CA SER A 99 -1.74 23.18 -17.72
C SER A 99 -1.02 23.00 -16.38
N HIS A 100 -0.34 21.87 -16.16
CA HIS A 100 0.45 21.63 -14.94
C HIS A 100 1.91 21.37 -15.32
N SER A 101 2.61 22.49 -15.48
CA SER A 101 4.00 22.60 -15.89
C SER A 101 4.94 21.85 -14.93
N CYS A 102 5.57 20.78 -15.43
CA CYS A 102 6.69 20.15 -14.76
C CYS A 102 7.98 20.86 -15.19
N ILE A 103 8.15 22.10 -14.71
CA ILE A 103 9.42 22.81 -14.85
C ILE A 103 10.40 22.02 -13.98
N ARG A 104 11.37 21.36 -14.61
CA ARG A 104 12.55 20.84 -13.92
C ARG A 104 12.99 21.89 -12.90
N SER A 105 12.87 21.61 -11.60
CA SER A 105 13.67 22.32 -10.62
C SER A 105 15.11 21.96 -10.95
N ALA A 106 15.72 22.76 -11.82
CA ALA A 106 17.15 22.82 -11.95
C ALA A 106 17.66 23.13 -10.53
N VAL A 107 18.37 22.17 -9.95
CA VAL A 107 19.15 22.38 -8.74
C VAL A 107 20.16 23.47 -9.10
N LEU A 108 20.01 24.63 -8.48
CA LEU A 108 20.99 25.73 -8.49
C LEU A 108 22.33 25.25 -7.92
#